data_AF-A0A7J7ZXU0-F1
#
_entry.id   AF-A0A7J7ZXU0-F1
#
_cell.length_a   1.000
_cell.length_b   1.000
_cell.length_c   1.000
_cell.angle_alpha   90.00
_cell.angle_beta   90.00
_cell.angle_gamma   90.00
#
_symmetry.space_group_name_H-M   'P 1'
#
loop_
_entity.id
_entity.type
_entity.pdbx_description
1 polymer ?
#
loop_
_entity_poly.entity_id
_entity_poly.type
_entity_poly.pdbx_seq_one_letter_code
_entity_poly.pdbx_strand_id
1 'polypeptide(L)'
;MPKMDIISGTLGKAFGCVGGYISSTSALIDTMRSYGASFIFTASLPPMLLAQALESLRILKSAEGRALRRQHQRNFKLLWQMLMDAGLPVVHCPSHFIPVRVADAAKNTEVCDKLMSRHIYVQAINYLTVPRGEELLRIAPNPHQMMDYFLECLQATWKCVGLDLKPHSSGRVQLLQEVAALPGDEQPRGILLLWPEQAGLRAGLSVLSLARCLLSLPHSFQCCLSA
;
A
#
# COMPACT_ATOMS: atom_id res chain seq x y z
N MET A 1 -6.07 13.90 -13.63
CA MET A 1 -5.07 12.88 -14.01
C MET A 1 -5.07 12.67 -15.54
N PRO A 2 -4.56 13.60 -16.35
CA PRO A 2 -4.55 13.44 -17.82
C PRO A 2 -3.24 12.86 -18.41
N LYS A 3 -2.25 12.47 -17.57
CA LYS A 3 -0.91 12.04 -18.04
C LYS A 3 -0.67 10.52 -18.07
N MET A 4 -1.63 9.69 -17.64
CA MET A 4 -1.44 8.24 -17.53
C MET A 4 -2.37 7.54 -18.51
N ASP A 5 -1.81 6.78 -19.47
CA ASP A 5 -2.60 6.12 -20.51
C ASP A 5 -3.35 4.89 -19.98
N ILE A 6 -2.71 4.13 -19.10
CA ILE A 6 -3.25 2.90 -18.51
C ILE A 6 -3.01 2.93 -17.00
N ILE A 7 -4.07 2.67 -16.23
CA ILE A 7 -3.99 2.52 -14.78
C ILE A 7 -4.44 1.11 -14.42
N SER A 8 -3.52 0.31 -13.88
CA SER A 8 -3.83 -0.97 -13.27
C SER A 8 -3.99 -0.82 -11.77
N GLY A 9 -5.06 -1.38 -11.20
CA GLY A 9 -5.31 -1.39 -9.77
C GLY A 9 -5.70 -2.78 -9.26
N THR A 10 -5.63 -2.95 -7.94
CA THR A 10 -6.05 -4.18 -7.26
C THR A 10 -7.15 -3.88 -6.25
N LEU A 11 -8.10 -4.81 -6.15
CA LEU A 11 -9.14 -4.83 -5.12
C LEU A 11 -8.66 -5.58 -3.85
N GLY A 12 -7.48 -6.20 -3.90
CA GLY A 12 -6.89 -7.06 -2.87
C GLY A 12 -6.24 -6.37 -1.67
N LYS A 13 -6.14 -5.03 -1.68
CA LYS A 13 -5.40 -4.28 -0.66
C LYS A 13 -6.33 -3.36 0.13
N ALA A 14 -6.28 -2.05 -0.16
CA ALA A 14 -7.09 -1.06 0.53
C ALA A 14 -8.60 -1.33 0.45
N PHE A 15 -9.06 -2.03 -0.59
CA PHE A 15 -10.48 -2.35 -0.76
C PHE A 15 -10.95 -3.58 0.02
N GLY A 16 -10.04 -4.41 0.55
CA GLY A 16 -10.38 -5.60 1.35
C GLY A 16 -11.14 -6.70 0.60
N CYS A 17 -11.04 -6.73 -0.74
CA CYS A 17 -11.73 -7.70 -1.60
C CYS A 17 -10.67 -8.57 -2.33
N VAL A 18 -11.02 -9.15 -3.48
CA VAL A 18 -10.06 -9.80 -4.38
C VAL A 18 -10.37 -9.40 -5.81
N GLY A 19 -9.34 -9.26 -6.64
CA GLY A 19 -9.48 -8.91 -8.05
C GLY A 19 -8.50 -7.82 -8.50
N GLY A 20 -8.46 -7.62 -9.81
CA GLY A 20 -7.70 -6.57 -10.47
C GLY A 20 -8.57 -5.85 -11.50
N TYR A 21 -8.22 -4.61 -11.81
CA TYR A 21 -8.90 -3.83 -12.84
C TYR A 21 -7.89 -2.99 -13.62
N ILE A 22 -8.27 -2.64 -14.85
CA ILE A 22 -7.56 -1.69 -15.69
C ILE A 22 -8.52 -0.56 -16.05
N SER A 23 -8.04 0.67 -16.02
CA SER A 23 -8.75 1.87 -16.47
C SER A 23 -7.91 2.56 -17.55
N SER A 24 -8.48 2.76 -18.72
CA SER A 24 -7.83 3.37 -19.88
C SER A 24 -8.89 3.92 -20.84
N THR A 25 -8.50 4.26 -22.07
CA THR A 25 -9.42 4.67 -23.14
C THR A 25 -10.33 3.52 -23.55
N SER A 26 -11.50 3.85 -24.10
CA SER A 26 -12.49 2.84 -24.54
C SER A 26 -11.90 1.87 -25.56
N ALA A 27 -11.15 2.38 -26.54
CA ALA A 27 -10.50 1.56 -27.57
C ALA A 27 -9.52 0.54 -26.96
N LEU A 28 -8.72 0.95 -25.95
CA LEU A 28 -7.77 0.07 -25.30
C LEU A 28 -8.48 -0.99 -24.46
N ILE A 29 -9.50 -0.60 -23.69
CA ILE A 29 -10.29 -1.53 -22.90
C ILE A 29 -11.00 -2.55 -23.78
N ASP A 30 -11.56 -2.13 -24.92
CA ASP A 30 -12.23 -3.05 -25.85
C ASP A 30 -11.27 -4.01 -26.53
N THR A 31 -10.05 -3.54 -26.84
CA THR A 31 -8.96 -4.40 -27.32
C THR A 31 -8.59 -5.44 -26.27
N MET A 32 -8.36 -5.04 -25.02
CA MET A 32 -8.03 -5.97 -23.93
C MET A 32 -9.16 -6.97 -23.65
N ARG A 33 -10.42 -6.53 -23.77
CA ARG A 33 -11.61 -7.37 -23.63
C ARG A 33 -11.73 -8.40 -24.74
N SER A 34 -11.33 -8.05 -25.96
CA SER A 34 -11.46 -8.89 -27.16
C SER A 34 -10.29 -9.84 -27.39
N TYR A 35 -9.08 -9.46 -26.96
CA TYR A 35 -7.85 -10.23 -27.22
C TYR A 35 -7.18 -10.80 -25.95
N GLY A 36 -7.60 -10.38 -24.76
CA GLY A 36 -6.99 -10.83 -23.50
C GLY A 36 -7.34 -12.28 -23.19
N ALA A 37 -6.45 -13.22 -23.50
CA ALA A 37 -6.66 -14.64 -23.20
C ALA A 37 -6.96 -14.88 -21.71
N SER A 38 -6.22 -14.22 -20.81
CA SER A 38 -6.43 -14.30 -19.36
C SER A 38 -7.74 -13.68 -18.87
N PHE A 39 -8.40 -12.87 -19.70
CA PHE A 39 -9.72 -12.29 -19.41
C PHE A 39 -10.85 -13.16 -19.97
N ILE A 40 -10.67 -13.74 -21.16
CA ILE A 40 -11.70 -14.51 -21.87
C ILE A 40 -11.80 -15.94 -21.34
N PHE A 41 -10.68 -16.59 -21.06
CA PHE A 41 -10.62 -18.02 -20.72
C PHE A 41 -10.51 -18.27 -19.21
N THR A 42 -11.11 -17.40 -18.40
CA THR A 42 -11.16 -17.53 -16.94
C THR A 42 -12.58 -17.34 -16.42
N ALA A 43 -12.89 -17.93 -15.27
CA ALA A 43 -14.17 -17.72 -14.61
C ALA A 43 -14.27 -16.28 -14.08
N SER A 44 -15.45 -15.68 -14.24
CA SER A 44 -15.76 -14.36 -13.68
C SER A 44 -15.71 -14.36 -12.15
N LEU A 45 -15.38 -13.21 -11.57
CA LEU A 45 -15.42 -13.02 -10.12
C LEU A 45 -16.86 -13.20 -9.57
N PRO A 46 -17.04 -13.89 -8.43
CA PRO A 46 -18.33 -14.01 -7.77
C PRO A 46 -19.03 -12.66 -7.55
N PRO A 47 -20.35 -12.55 -7.78
CA PRO A 47 -21.08 -11.28 -7.67
C PRO A 47 -21.03 -10.67 -6.27
N MET A 48 -20.95 -11.51 -5.22
CA MET A 48 -20.79 -11.06 -3.84
C MET A 48 -19.51 -10.22 -3.63
N LEU A 49 -18.39 -10.63 -4.25
CA LEU A 49 -17.12 -9.91 -4.15
C LEU A 49 -17.16 -8.57 -4.90
N LEU A 50 -17.90 -8.52 -6.01
CA LEU A 50 -18.12 -7.27 -6.74
C LEU A 50 -18.97 -6.28 -5.95
N ALA A 51 -20.01 -6.76 -5.26
CA ALA A 51 -20.83 -5.95 -4.38
C ALA A 51 -20.01 -5.39 -3.20
N GLN A 52 -19.17 -6.22 -2.59
CA GLN A 52 -18.25 -5.81 -1.53
C GLN A 52 -17.27 -4.73 -2.02
N ALA A 53 -16.66 -4.94 -3.20
CA ALA A 53 -15.72 -4.00 -3.79
C ALA A 53 -16.38 -2.65 -4.11
N LEU A 54 -17.62 -2.68 -4.61
CA LEU A 54 -18.39 -1.48 -4.91
C LEU A 54 -18.67 -0.65 -3.65
N GLU A 55 -19.02 -1.31 -2.54
CA GLU A 55 -19.28 -0.63 -1.28
C GLU A 55 -18.00 -0.06 -0.66
N SER A 56 -16.93 -0.84 -0.65
CA SER A 56 -15.60 -0.40 -0.22
C SER A 56 -15.12 0.83 -1.03
N LEU A 57 -15.35 0.85 -2.34
CA LEU A 57 -15.08 2.00 -3.20
C LEU A 57 -15.91 3.24 -2.81
N ARG A 58 -17.20 3.07 -2.47
CA ARG A 58 -18.06 4.19 -2.04
C ARG A 58 -17.55 4.79 -0.73
N ILE A 59 -17.23 3.96 0.25
CA ILE A 59 -16.69 4.38 1.55
C ILE A 59 -15.35 5.11 1.36
N LEU A 60 -14.42 4.53 0.58
CA LEU A 60 -13.09 5.13 0.38
C LEU A 60 -13.12 6.44 -0.41
N LYS A 61 -14.14 6.67 -1.25
CA LYS A 61 -14.39 7.95 -1.94
C LYS A 61 -15.08 8.99 -1.06
N SER A 62 -15.76 8.58 0.00
CA SER A 62 -16.50 9.45 0.90
C SER A 62 -15.58 10.29 1.81
N ALA A 63 -16.18 11.10 2.68
CA ALA A 63 -15.45 11.83 3.73
C ALA A 63 -14.77 10.90 4.73
N GLU A 64 -15.38 9.76 5.01
CA GLU A 64 -14.83 8.71 5.88
C GLU A 64 -13.52 8.17 5.32
N GLY A 65 -13.48 7.81 4.04
CA GLY A 65 -12.25 7.37 3.36
C GLY A 65 -11.13 8.41 3.42
N ARG A 66 -11.45 9.72 3.36
CA ARG A 66 -10.46 10.79 3.54
C ARG A 66 -9.94 10.83 4.97
N ALA A 67 -10.79 10.65 5.97
CA ALA A 67 -10.39 10.57 7.37
C ALA A 67 -9.49 9.37 7.64
N LEU A 68 -9.85 8.18 7.14
CA LEU A 68 -9.05 6.96 7.24
C LEU A 68 -7.66 7.13 6.65
N ARG A 69 -7.54 7.74 5.46
CA ARG A 69 -6.23 8.03 4.84
C ARG A 69 -5.38 8.96 5.71
N ARG A 70 -5.98 10.02 6.27
CA ARG A 70 -5.26 10.95 7.17
C ARG A 70 -4.79 10.25 8.45
N GLN A 71 -5.65 9.42 9.05
CA GLN A 71 -5.31 8.65 10.24
C GLN A 71 -4.17 7.66 9.95
N HIS A 72 -4.25 6.93 8.84
CA HIS A 72 -3.20 6.00 8.45
C HIS A 72 -1.85 6.70 8.26
N GLN A 73 -1.84 7.87 7.62
CA GLN A 73 -0.63 8.69 7.44
C GLN A 73 -0.07 9.22 8.77
N ARG A 74 -0.93 9.57 9.73
CA ARG A 74 -0.49 9.97 11.07
C ARG A 74 0.16 8.80 11.82
N ASN A 75 -0.48 7.63 11.82
CA ASN A 75 0.07 6.43 12.44
C ASN A 75 1.40 6.01 11.80
N PHE A 76 1.48 6.09 10.48
CA PHE A 76 2.72 5.84 9.75
C PHE A 76 3.86 6.75 10.21
N LYS A 77 3.61 8.07 10.23
CA LYS A 77 4.63 9.05 10.65
C LYS A 77 5.08 8.83 12.10
N LEU A 78 4.13 8.56 12.99
CA LEU A 78 4.42 8.30 14.39
C LEU A 78 5.27 7.04 14.57
N LEU A 79 4.86 5.91 13.99
CA LEU A 79 5.63 4.68 14.06
C LEU A 79 7.01 4.82 13.41
N TRP A 80 7.09 5.54 12.30
CA TRP A 80 8.36 5.81 11.64
C TRP A 80 9.30 6.60 12.55
N GLN A 81 8.83 7.67 13.20
CA GLN A 81 9.61 8.44 14.18
C GLN A 81 10.07 7.56 15.35
N MET A 82 9.15 6.79 15.95
CA MET A 82 9.47 5.90 17.07
C MET A 82 10.54 4.86 16.72
N LEU A 83 10.49 4.28 15.52
CA LEU A 83 11.50 3.31 15.05
C LEU A 83 12.86 3.99 14.78
N MET A 84 12.84 5.25 14.31
CA MET A 84 14.07 6.03 14.12
C MET A 84 14.71 6.43 15.44
N ASP A 85 13.92 6.90 16.39
CA ASP A 85 14.37 7.27 17.73
C ASP A 85 14.92 6.06 18.50
N ALA A 86 14.37 4.87 18.23
CA ALA A 86 14.88 3.59 18.72
C ALA A 86 16.23 3.16 18.13
N GLY A 87 16.75 3.84 17.11
CA GLY A 87 18.00 3.50 16.44
C GLY A 87 17.90 2.26 15.53
N LEU A 88 16.70 1.90 15.07
CA LEU A 88 16.52 0.82 14.11
C LEU A 88 16.90 1.29 12.69
N PRO A 89 17.47 0.41 11.85
CA PRO A 89 17.86 0.75 10.48
C PRO A 89 16.65 0.81 9.54
N VAL A 90 15.81 1.85 9.69
CA VAL A 90 14.67 2.09 8.80
C VAL A 90 15.14 2.74 7.51
N VAL A 91 14.65 2.23 6.38
CA VAL A 91 14.90 2.85 5.07
C VAL A 91 13.83 3.91 4.82
N HIS A 92 14.25 5.12 4.45
CA HIS A 92 13.31 6.17 4.08
C HIS A 92 12.50 5.75 2.84
N CYS A 93 11.17 5.74 2.97
CA CYS A 93 10.26 5.42 1.87
C CYS A 93 9.09 6.41 1.90
N PRO A 94 8.73 7.05 0.77
CA PRO A 94 7.55 7.93 0.69
C PRO A 94 6.22 7.15 0.71
N SER A 95 6.26 5.83 0.88
CA SER A 95 5.11 4.94 0.87
C SER A 95 4.46 4.79 2.26
N HIS A 96 3.46 3.93 2.35
CA HIS A 96 2.64 3.68 3.53
C HIS A 96 3.07 2.42 4.32
N PHE A 97 4.24 1.87 4.02
CA PHE A 97 4.85 0.77 4.77
C PHE A 97 6.28 1.14 5.15
N ILE A 98 6.74 0.62 6.29
CA ILE A 98 8.02 0.96 6.90
C ILE A 98 8.98 -0.23 6.71
N PRO A 99 9.96 -0.12 5.81
CA PRO A 99 11.00 -1.13 5.64
C PRO A 99 12.10 -1.00 6.70
N VAL A 100 12.38 -2.07 7.45
CA VAL A 100 13.50 -2.14 8.41
C VAL A 100 14.54 -3.13 7.88
N ARG A 101 15.76 -2.65 7.64
CA ARG A 101 16.81 -3.46 6.99
C ARG A 101 17.53 -4.37 7.99
N VAL A 102 17.57 -5.67 7.70
CA VAL A 102 18.31 -6.67 8.50
C VAL A 102 19.60 -7.10 7.80
N ALA A 103 19.63 -7.12 6.46
CA ALA A 103 20.78 -7.48 5.62
C ALA A 103 21.34 -8.92 5.79
N ASP A 104 20.60 -9.78 6.48
CA ASP A 104 20.91 -11.20 6.67
C ASP A 104 19.60 -12.00 6.69
N ALA A 105 19.45 -12.96 5.78
CA ALA A 105 18.23 -13.75 5.62
C ALA A 105 17.94 -14.68 6.81
N ALA A 106 18.97 -15.27 7.43
CA ALA A 106 18.80 -16.17 8.56
C ALA A 106 18.33 -15.38 9.78
N LYS A 107 18.99 -14.24 10.06
CA LYS A 107 18.58 -13.35 11.16
C LYS A 107 17.21 -12.73 10.93
N ASN A 108 16.86 -12.37 9.68
CA ASN A 108 15.54 -11.81 9.36
C ASN A 108 14.42 -12.81 9.68
N THR A 109 14.65 -14.09 9.35
CA THR A 109 13.71 -15.18 9.65
C THR A 109 13.62 -15.42 11.15
N GLU A 110 14.75 -15.44 11.86
CA GLU A 110 14.78 -15.59 13.32
C GLU A 110 14.03 -14.45 14.05
N VAL A 111 14.19 -13.21 13.61
CA VAL A 111 13.44 -12.07 14.16
C VAL A 111 11.93 -12.24 13.95
N CYS A 112 11.52 -12.68 12.75
CA CYS A 112 10.12 -12.99 12.44
C CYS A 112 9.55 -14.07 13.38
N ASP A 113 10.26 -15.19 13.55
CA ASP A 113 9.81 -16.31 14.38
C ASP A 113 9.70 -15.93 15.86
N LYS A 114 10.67 -15.17 16.38
CA LYS A 114 10.63 -14.67 17.75
C LYS A 114 9.51 -13.66 17.97
N LEU A 115 9.27 -12.76 17.02
CA LEU A 115 8.12 -11.85 17.10
C LEU A 115 6.80 -12.62 17.07
N MET A 116 6.71 -13.68 16.25
CA MET A 116 5.51 -14.51 16.17
C MET A 116 5.22 -15.23 17.49
N SER A 117 6.25 -15.68 18.21
CA SER A 117 6.11 -16.24 19.56
C SER A 117 5.53 -15.26 20.60
N ARG A 118 5.62 -13.95 20.32
CA ARG A 118 5.06 -12.84 21.13
C ARG A 118 3.75 -12.31 20.54
N HIS A 119 3.07 -13.09 19.71
CA HIS A 119 1.82 -12.72 19.05
C HIS A 119 1.91 -11.51 18.12
N ILE A 120 3.11 -11.20 17.61
CA ILE A 120 3.34 -10.14 16.63
C ILE A 120 3.76 -10.78 15.31
N TYR A 121 2.93 -10.67 14.29
CA TYR A 121 3.26 -11.17 12.95
C TYR A 121 3.82 -10.06 12.07
N VAL A 122 5.10 -10.17 11.72
CA VAL A 122 5.77 -9.31 10.72
C VAL A 122 6.54 -10.21 9.77
N GLN A 123 6.19 -10.14 8.49
CA GLN A 123 6.81 -10.98 7.47
C GLN A 123 8.24 -10.51 7.14
N ALA A 124 9.19 -11.43 7.25
CA ALA A 124 10.52 -11.30 6.69
C ALA A 124 10.48 -11.36 5.15
N ILE A 125 11.06 -10.37 4.49
CA ILE A 125 11.25 -10.34 3.03
C ILE A 125 12.70 -10.69 2.72
N ASN A 126 12.87 -11.88 2.13
CA ASN A 126 14.17 -12.46 1.79
C ASN A 126 14.35 -12.54 0.26
N TYR A 127 15.42 -13.23 -0.16
CA TYR A 127 15.78 -13.43 -1.55
C TYR A 127 14.65 -14.00 -2.43
N LEU A 128 14.73 -13.69 -3.73
CA LEU A 128 13.68 -13.65 -4.78
C LEU A 128 12.79 -12.40 -4.75
N THR A 129 12.48 -11.85 -3.58
CA THR A 129 11.71 -10.59 -3.49
C THR A 129 12.61 -9.35 -3.39
N VAL A 130 13.74 -9.46 -2.69
CA VAL A 130 14.78 -8.43 -2.59
C VAL A 130 16.15 -9.02 -2.93
N PRO A 131 17.13 -8.20 -3.37
CA PRO A 131 18.51 -8.65 -3.56
C PRO A 131 19.11 -9.24 -2.28
N ARG A 132 20.08 -10.15 -2.43
CA ARG A 132 20.81 -10.70 -1.27
C ARG A 132 21.58 -9.60 -0.55
N GLY A 133 21.52 -9.57 0.78
CA GLY A 133 22.12 -8.52 1.62
C GLY A 133 21.25 -7.27 1.79
N GLU A 134 20.06 -7.23 1.18
CA GLU A 134 19.04 -6.19 1.36
C GLU A 134 17.76 -6.72 2.00
N GLU A 135 17.87 -7.82 2.74
CA GLU A 135 16.76 -8.42 3.48
C GLU A 135 16.19 -7.41 4.47
N LEU A 136 14.85 -7.36 4.52
CA LEU A 136 14.13 -6.37 5.30
C LEU A 136 12.85 -6.95 5.91
N LEU A 137 12.40 -6.31 6.99
CA LEU A 137 11.08 -6.51 7.57
C LEU A 137 10.15 -5.46 6.98
N ARG A 138 8.98 -5.91 6.51
CA ARG A 138 7.95 -5.01 5.99
C ARG A 138 6.88 -4.78 7.04
N ILE A 139 6.93 -3.61 7.68
CA ILE A 139 5.98 -3.23 8.72
C ILE A 139 4.88 -2.37 8.09
N ALA A 140 3.62 -2.78 8.25
CA ALA A 140 2.47 -1.96 7.88
C ALA A 140 1.80 -1.46 9.18
N PRO A 141 1.69 -0.14 9.37
CA PRO A 141 1.15 0.41 10.61
C PRO A 141 -0.35 0.10 10.76
N ASN A 142 -0.70 -0.50 11.88
CA ASN A 142 -2.06 -0.80 12.32
C ASN A 142 -2.49 0.21 13.43
N PRO A 143 -3.70 0.12 14.01
CA PRO A 143 -4.20 1.13 14.95
C PRO A 143 -3.25 1.45 16.11
N HIS A 144 -3.26 2.73 16.50
CA HIS A 144 -2.28 3.39 17.37
C HIS A 144 -1.97 2.67 18.70
N GLN A 145 -2.93 1.96 19.27
CA GLN A 145 -2.86 1.40 20.63
C GLN A 145 -1.79 0.31 20.82
N MET A 146 -1.30 -0.34 19.76
CA MET A 146 -0.34 -1.44 19.87
C MET A 146 1.09 -1.06 19.47
N MET A 147 1.34 0.21 19.12
CA MET A 147 2.63 0.62 18.55
C MET A 147 3.77 0.60 19.59
N ASP A 148 3.48 0.98 20.84
CA ASP A 148 4.47 0.96 21.93
C ASP A 148 4.88 -0.47 22.25
N TYR A 149 3.90 -1.36 22.46
CA TYR A 149 4.15 -2.79 22.70
C TYR A 149 4.92 -3.44 21.55
N PHE A 150 4.58 -3.08 20.30
CA PHE A 150 5.30 -3.54 19.12
C PHE A 150 6.77 -3.10 19.15
N LEU A 151 7.04 -1.83 19.47
CA LEU A 151 8.39 -1.28 19.53
C LEU A 151 9.23 -1.97 20.59
N GLU A 152 8.68 -2.13 21.80
CA GLU A 152 9.35 -2.82 22.91
C GLU A 152 9.71 -4.27 22.54
N CYS A 153 8.76 -4.99 21.94
CA CYS A 153 8.99 -6.36 21.50
C CYS A 153 10.04 -6.43 20.39
N LEU A 154 9.98 -5.51 19.42
CA LEU A 154 10.94 -5.46 18.32
C LEU A 154 12.35 -5.16 18.82
N GLN A 155 12.52 -4.18 19.71
CA GLN A 155 13.83 -3.85 20.30
C GLN A 155 14.40 -5.02 21.11
N ALA A 156 13.58 -5.68 21.92
CA ALA A 156 14.00 -6.83 22.70
C ALA A 156 14.43 -8.00 21.80
N THR A 157 13.65 -8.30 20.75
CA THR A 157 14.01 -9.33 19.76
C THR A 157 15.28 -8.98 18.99
N TRP A 158 15.44 -7.72 18.58
CA TRP A 158 16.62 -7.23 17.87
C TRP A 158 17.90 -7.43 18.68
N LYS A 159 17.85 -7.12 19.98
CA LYS A 159 18.94 -7.37 20.93
C LYS A 159 19.20 -8.87 21.13
N CYS A 160 18.15 -9.69 21.25
CA CYS A 160 18.29 -11.14 21.42
C CYS A 160 18.98 -11.83 20.23
N VAL A 161 18.75 -11.34 19.00
CA VAL A 161 19.37 -11.88 17.77
C VAL A 161 20.80 -11.32 17.55
N GLY A 162 21.26 -10.40 18.41
CA GLY A 162 22.58 -9.81 18.30
C GLY A 162 22.71 -8.90 17.07
N LEU A 163 21.65 -8.16 16.73
CA LEU A 163 21.69 -7.13 15.72
C LEU A 163 22.00 -5.77 16.36
N ASP A 164 22.88 -4.99 15.73
CA ASP A 164 23.26 -3.67 16.23
C ASP A 164 22.13 -2.65 16.02
N LEU A 165 21.88 -1.84 17.04
CA LEU A 165 21.10 -0.61 16.92
C LEU A 165 22.07 0.51 16.57
N LYS A 166 21.87 1.14 15.41
CA LYS A 166 22.68 2.28 14.98
C LYS A 166 21.84 3.54 15.20
N PRO A 167 22.10 4.31 16.28
CA PRO A 167 21.46 5.60 16.43
C PRO A 167 21.74 6.41 15.17
N HIS A 168 20.69 6.97 14.58
CA HIS A 168 20.85 7.80 13.40
C HIS A 168 21.72 9.00 13.79
N SER A 169 22.96 9.01 13.31
CA SER A 169 23.82 10.17 13.48
C SER A 169 23.13 11.35 12.81
N SER A 170 23.00 12.42 13.59
CA SER A 170 22.34 13.70 13.25
C SER A 170 22.73 14.28 11.87
N GLY A 171 23.82 13.80 11.25
CA GLY A 171 24.31 14.25 9.95
C GLY A 171 23.45 13.88 8.73
N ARG A 172 22.55 12.88 8.79
CA ARG A 172 21.62 12.58 7.66
C ARG A 172 20.25 13.27 7.81
N VAL A 173 19.95 13.79 9.01
CA VAL A 173 18.76 14.60 9.30
C VAL A 173 18.89 16.01 8.69
N GLN A 174 20.12 16.51 8.49
CA GLN A 174 20.35 17.82 7.85
C GLN A 174 19.87 17.89 6.39
N LEU A 175 20.08 16.82 5.61
CA LEU A 175 19.54 16.73 4.24
C LEU A 175 18.01 16.76 4.19
N LEU A 176 17.33 16.46 5.29
CA LEU A 176 15.85 16.48 5.38
C LEU A 176 15.33 17.82 5.91
N GLN A 177 16.08 18.52 6.76
CA GLN A 177 15.71 19.86 7.23
C GLN A 177 15.87 20.92 6.14
N GLU A 178 16.89 20.83 5.28
CA GLU A 178 17.05 21.75 4.14
C GLU A 178 15.91 21.60 3.11
N VAL A 179 15.42 20.38 2.87
CA VAL A 179 14.27 20.15 1.96
C VAL A 179 12.94 20.64 2.56
N ALA A 180 12.82 20.65 3.89
CA ALA A 180 11.63 21.16 4.59
C ALA A 180 11.64 22.68 4.82
N ALA A 181 12.80 23.34 4.72
CA ALA A 181 12.98 24.77 5.02
C ALA A 181 12.98 25.70 3.78
N LEU A 182 12.76 25.17 2.57
CA LEU A 182 12.65 26.00 1.37
C LEU A 182 11.33 26.81 1.39
N PRO A 183 11.37 28.16 1.28
CA PRO A 183 10.18 28.98 1.12
C PRO A 183 9.44 28.57 -0.17
N GLY A 184 8.11 28.49 -0.07
CA GLY A 184 7.24 27.71 -0.94
C GLY A 184 7.04 28.19 -2.38
N ASP A 185 8.11 28.39 -3.16
CA ASP A 185 7.96 28.61 -4.62
C ASP A 185 9.06 27.99 -5.50
N GLU A 186 10.10 27.36 -4.93
CA GLU A 186 11.08 26.60 -5.74
C GLU A 186 11.34 25.21 -5.14
N GLN A 187 10.45 24.26 -5.47
CA GLN A 187 10.68 22.83 -5.21
C GLN A 187 11.69 22.27 -6.23
N PRO A 188 12.77 21.59 -5.80
CA PRO A 188 13.66 20.88 -6.72
C PRO A 188 12.87 19.79 -7.46
N ARG A 189 13.03 19.73 -8.78
CA ARG A 189 12.26 18.91 -9.74
C ARG A 189 12.39 17.38 -9.59
N GLY A 190 12.69 16.85 -8.41
CA GLY A 190 13.02 15.44 -8.20
C GLY A 190 12.34 14.71 -7.04
N ILE A 191 11.60 15.37 -6.14
CA ILE A 191 10.98 14.69 -4.99
C ILE A 191 9.50 15.07 -4.91
N LEU A 192 8.67 14.28 -5.58
CA LEU A 192 7.22 14.41 -5.53
C LEU A 192 6.71 13.74 -4.25
N LEU A 193 6.52 14.53 -3.18
CA LEU A 193 5.60 14.15 -2.10
C LEU A 193 4.24 13.84 -2.76
N LEU A 194 3.79 12.60 -2.69
CA LEU A 194 2.67 12.07 -3.48
C LEU A 194 1.29 12.67 -3.13
N TRP A 195 1.18 13.56 -2.14
CA TRP A 195 -0.14 14.00 -1.66
C TRP A 195 -0.26 15.40 -1.02
N PRO A 196 0.20 16.51 -1.62
CA PRO A 196 -0.04 17.83 -1.02
C PRO A 196 -1.42 18.37 -1.41
N GLU A 197 -2.00 18.00 -2.57
CA GLU A 197 -3.03 18.85 -3.18
C GLU A 197 -4.10 18.11 -4.00
N GLN A 198 -4.87 17.20 -3.37
CA GLN A 198 -6.15 16.72 -3.92
C GLN A 198 -7.35 17.26 -3.14
N ALA A 199 -7.37 18.58 -2.93
CA ALA A 199 -8.53 19.30 -2.37
C ALA A 199 -9.47 19.88 -3.45
N GLY A 200 -9.21 19.65 -4.74
CA GLY A 200 -10.01 20.19 -5.85
C GLY A 200 -10.33 19.18 -6.93
N LEU A 201 -11.16 18.17 -6.66
CA LEU A 201 -11.78 17.36 -7.71
C LEU A 201 -13.25 17.72 -7.83
N ARG A 202 -13.56 18.56 -8.83
CA ARG A 202 -14.92 18.79 -9.31
C ARG A 202 -15.54 17.45 -9.72
N ALA A 203 -16.70 17.17 -9.16
CA ALA A 203 -17.50 15.99 -9.45
C ALA A 203 -17.91 15.98 -10.92
N GLY A 204 -17.55 14.92 -11.65
CA GLY A 204 -17.85 14.82 -13.06
C GLY A 204 -17.51 13.48 -13.71
N LEU A 205 -17.71 12.36 -13.00
CA LEU A 205 -17.77 11.02 -13.61
C LEU A 205 -18.81 10.21 -12.83
N SER A 206 -19.97 10.01 -13.45
CA SER A 206 -21.14 9.39 -12.83
C SER A 206 -20.89 7.90 -12.55
N VAL A 207 -21.40 7.45 -11.42
CA VAL A 207 -21.47 6.06 -10.94
C VAL A 207 -22.23 5.11 -11.91
N LEU A 208 -22.79 5.66 -12.99
CA LEU A 208 -23.62 4.96 -13.96
C LEU A 208 -22.85 4.20 -15.06
N SER A 209 -21.58 4.51 -15.34
CA SER A 209 -20.85 3.81 -16.43
C SER A 209 -20.42 2.39 -16.07
N LEU A 210 -20.09 2.13 -14.80
CA LEU A 210 -19.75 0.79 -14.29
C LEU A 210 -20.99 -0.12 -14.15
N ALA A 211 -22.15 0.46 -13.81
CA ALA A 211 -23.40 -0.30 -13.70
C ALA A 211 -24.05 -0.59 -15.06
N ARG A 212 -23.94 0.31 -16.05
CA ARG A 212 -24.48 0.07 -17.40
C ARG A 212 -23.76 -1.04 -18.18
N CYS A 213 -22.48 -1.26 -17.92
CA CYS A 213 -21.73 -2.32 -18.60
C CYS A 213 -22.15 -3.74 -18.14
N LEU A 214 -22.62 -3.88 -16.89
CA LEU A 214 -23.07 -5.16 -16.33
C LEU A 214 -24.55 -5.49 -16.64
N LEU A 215 -25.38 -4.49 -16.92
CA LEU A 215 -26.83 -4.66 -17.15
C LEU A 215 -27.25 -4.65 -18.64
N SER A 216 -26.31 -4.48 -19.57
CA SER A 216 -26.59 -4.41 -21.02
C SER A 216 -26.18 -5.67 -21.80
N LEU A 217 -26.00 -6.80 -21.12
CA LEU A 217 -25.81 -8.09 -21.80
C LEU A 217 -27.13 -8.57 -22.42
N PRO A 218 -27.15 -8.96 -23.70
CA PRO A 218 -28.35 -9.51 -24.34
C PRO A 218 -28.81 -10.80 -23.64
N HIS A 219 -30.12 -11.06 -23.68
CA HIS A 219 -30.85 -12.15 -23.00
C HIS A 219 -30.27 -13.58 -23.19
N SER A 220 -29.36 -13.76 -24.15
CA SER A 220 -28.70 -15.05 -24.45
C SER A 220 -27.60 -15.46 -23.46
N PHE A 221 -27.10 -14.57 -22.60
CA PHE A 221 -26.06 -14.93 -21.60
C PHE A 221 -26.59 -15.23 -20.18
N GLN A 222 -27.90 -15.09 -19.97
CA GLN A 222 -28.52 -15.29 -18.66
C GLN A 222 -28.63 -16.78 -18.25
N CYS A 223 -28.38 -17.72 -19.18
CA CYS A 223 -28.39 -19.16 -18.92
C CYS A 223 -27.14 -19.70 -18.19
N CYS A 224 -26.01 -19.00 -18.20
CA CYS A 224 -24.78 -19.49 -17.55
C CYS A 224 -24.71 -19.20 -16.04
N LEU A 225 -25.73 -18.56 -15.46
CA LEU A 225 -25.81 -18.22 -14.04
C LEU A 225 -26.78 -19.12 -13.25
N SER A 226 -27.32 -20.17 -13.88
CA SER A 226 -28.26 -21.12 -13.28
C SER A 226 -27.78 -22.57 -13.39
N ALA A 227 -26.49 -22.81 -13.13
CA ALA A 227 -25.94 -24.13 -12.84
C ALA A 227 -25.11 -24.07 -11.55
#